data_AF-A0A2M7H8I8-F1
#
_entry.id   AF-A0A2M7H8I8-F1
#
_cell.length_a   1.000
_cell.length_b   1.000
_cell.length_c   1.000
_cell.angle_alpha   90.00
_cell.angle_beta   90.00
_cell.angle_gamma   90.00
#
_symmetry.space_group_name_H-M   'P 1'
#
loop_
_entity.id
_entity.type
_entity.pdbx_description
1 polymer ?
#
loop_
_entity_poly.entity_id
_entity_poly.type
_entity_poly.pdbx_seq_one_letter_code
_entity_poly.pdbx_strand_id
1 'polypeptide(L)'
;MLKPHVLMFAIVLMLGAPLFSQAGDSLSLPPDPGEAGKATLEGIDSDGDGVRDDVQRWIALTYPNSKKTRAALTQDAKAIQQYLLDSADPIKTFNNVLQMDKAIECYFYIDPANAYSLSHNLEAIILDTSIRVRASFQADHSLSGKMVPSRQNKKQSCAFDPDVMPN
;
A
#
# COMPACT_ATOMS: atom_id res chain seq x y z
N MET A 1 -53.48 31.87 -48.70
CA MET A 1 -52.54 30.83 -49.15
C MET A 1 -51.14 31.42 -49.24
N LEU A 2 -50.15 30.67 -48.74
CA LEU A 2 -48.70 30.92 -48.67
C LEU A 2 -48.17 31.99 -47.69
N LYS A 3 -47.53 31.50 -46.61
CA LYS A 3 -46.49 32.18 -45.84
C LYS A 3 -45.30 31.21 -45.75
N PRO A 4 -44.07 31.59 -46.14
CA PRO A 4 -42.97 30.64 -46.26
C PRO A 4 -42.30 30.37 -44.90
N HIS A 5 -41.90 29.11 -44.71
CA HIS A 5 -41.14 28.62 -43.59
C HIS A 5 -39.75 29.25 -43.53
N VAL A 6 -39.39 29.79 -42.36
CA VAL A 6 -38.01 30.12 -42.01
C VAL A 6 -37.33 28.83 -41.56
N LEU A 7 -36.37 28.35 -42.37
CA LEU A 7 -35.44 27.28 -42.01
C LEU A 7 -34.59 27.73 -40.81
N MET A 8 -34.72 27.01 -39.71
CA MET A 8 -33.87 27.14 -38.53
C MET A 8 -32.59 26.33 -38.78
N PHE A 9 -31.47 27.01 -39.08
CA PHE A 9 -30.15 26.39 -39.15
C PHE A 9 -29.70 25.98 -37.74
N ALA A 10 -29.77 24.69 -37.45
CA ALA A 10 -29.13 24.11 -36.26
C ALA A 10 -27.63 23.93 -36.53
N ILE A 11 -26.82 24.86 -36.02
CA ILE A 11 -25.37 24.71 -35.93
C ILE A 11 -25.09 23.68 -34.82
N VAL A 12 -24.72 22.46 -35.22
CA VAL A 12 -24.20 21.43 -34.31
C VAL A 12 -22.77 21.83 -33.93
N LEU A 13 -22.60 22.43 -32.76
CA LEU A 13 -21.30 22.57 -32.10
C LEU A 13 -20.83 21.17 -31.67
N MET A 14 -19.94 20.57 -32.46
CA MET A 14 -19.10 19.46 -32.02
C MET A 14 -18.10 20.00 -30.98
N LEU A 15 -18.52 20.04 -29.72
CA LEU A 15 -17.61 20.18 -28.59
C LEU A 15 -16.76 18.91 -28.55
N GLY A 16 -15.55 18.99 -29.10
CA GLY A 16 -14.52 17.98 -28.91
C GLY A 16 -14.21 17.86 -27.43
N ALA A 17 -14.76 16.83 -26.78
CA ALA A 17 -14.38 16.46 -25.43
C ALA A 17 -12.87 16.14 -25.44
N PRO A 18 -12.07 16.67 -24.50
CA PRO A 18 -10.69 16.28 -24.39
C PRO A 18 -10.64 14.78 -24.08
N LEU A 19 -9.93 14.03 -24.93
CA LEU A 19 -9.50 12.68 -24.64
C LEU A 19 -8.60 12.73 -23.40
N PHE A 20 -9.18 12.51 -22.22
CA PHE A 20 -8.42 12.13 -21.05
C PHE A 20 -7.85 10.74 -21.31
N SER A 21 -6.63 10.70 -21.87
CA SER A 21 -5.80 9.50 -21.83
C SER A 21 -5.32 9.34 -20.39
N GLN A 22 -6.15 8.77 -19.53
CA GLN A 22 -5.69 8.21 -18.28
C GLN A 22 -4.83 7.01 -18.69
N ALA A 23 -3.51 7.20 -18.75
CA ALA A 23 -2.57 6.11 -18.86
C ALA A 23 -2.80 5.23 -17.64
N GLY A 24 -3.56 4.15 -17.81
CA GLY A 24 -3.72 3.14 -16.78
C GLY A 24 -2.33 2.65 -16.42
N ASP A 25 -1.92 2.89 -15.16
CA ASP A 25 -0.74 2.28 -14.56
C ASP A 25 -0.98 0.77 -14.63
N SER A 26 -0.50 0.11 -15.69
CA SER A 26 -0.70 -1.32 -15.86
C SER A 26 0.05 -2.02 -14.74
N LEU A 27 -0.69 -2.55 -13.76
CA LEU A 27 -0.13 -3.20 -12.59
C LEU A 27 0.55 -4.50 -13.03
N SER A 28 1.88 -4.50 -13.08
CA SER A 28 2.66 -5.72 -13.18
C SER A 28 2.55 -6.44 -11.85
N LEU A 29 1.85 -7.57 -11.83
CA LEU A 29 1.68 -8.39 -10.63
C LEU A 29 2.67 -9.56 -10.69
N PRO A 30 3.31 -9.94 -9.56
CA PRO A 30 4.04 -11.19 -9.48
C PRO A 30 3.08 -12.38 -9.65
N PRO A 31 3.60 -13.59 -9.90
CA PRO A 31 2.82 -14.82 -9.86
C PRO A 31 2.08 -14.96 -8.52
N ASP A 32 0.88 -15.56 -8.52
CA ASP A 32 0.21 -15.90 -7.25
C ASP A 32 0.92 -17.12 -6.62
N PRO A 33 1.51 -16.99 -5.42
CA PRO A 33 2.24 -18.09 -4.81
C PRO A 33 1.33 -19.16 -4.20
N GLY A 34 0.02 -18.89 -4.04
CA GLY A 34 -0.95 -19.80 -3.45
C GLY A 34 -0.50 -20.39 -2.11
N GLU A 35 -0.76 -21.67 -1.91
CA GLU A 35 -0.34 -22.37 -0.68
C GLU A 35 1.18 -22.55 -0.56
N ALA A 36 1.92 -22.51 -1.66
CA ALA A 36 3.39 -22.56 -1.61
C ALA A 36 3.96 -21.31 -0.90
N GLY A 37 3.31 -20.15 -1.07
CA GLY A 37 3.66 -18.90 -0.39
C GLY A 37 3.50 -18.94 1.14
N LYS A 38 2.79 -19.93 1.68
CA LYS A 38 2.51 -20.10 3.12
C LYS A 38 3.41 -21.13 3.79
N ALA A 39 4.27 -21.81 3.03
CA ALA A 39 5.08 -22.93 3.54
C ALA A 39 6.19 -22.49 4.50
N THR A 40 6.64 -21.23 4.42
CA THR A 40 7.75 -20.69 5.22
C THR A 40 7.37 -19.36 5.88
N LEU A 41 8.21 -18.91 6.82
CA LEU A 41 8.06 -17.62 7.46
C LEU A 41 8.22 -16.49 6.42
N GLU A 42 9.26 -16.59 5.60
CA GLU A 42 9.65 -15.69 4.51
C GLU A 42 8.57 -15.60 3.43
N GLY A 43 7.93 -16.71 3.10
CA GLY A 43 7.07 -16.84 1.92
C GLY A 43 7.84 -16.76 0.60
N ILE A 44 7.14 -16.39 -0.48
CA ILE A 44 7.71 -16.24 -1.82
C ILE A 44 7.67 -14.76 -2.20
N ASP A 45 8.82 -14.25 -2.62
CA ASP A 45 9.04 -12.93 -3.23
C ASP A 45 9.79 -13.20 -4.54
N SER A 46 9.04 -13.31 -5.64
CA SER A 46 9.57 -13.78 -6.93
C SER A 46 10.32 -12.70 -7.69
N ASP A 47 10.03 -11.42 -7.44
CA ASP A 47 10.67 -10.29 -8.10
C ASP A 47 11.78 -9.64 -7.25
N GLY A 48 11.92 -10.05 -5.99
CA GLY A 48 12.99 -9.64 -5.09
C GLY A 48 12.84 -8.20 -4.59
N ASP A 49 11.62 -7.64 -4.63
CA ASP A 49 11.38 -6.27 -4.22
C ASP A 49 11.31 -6.09 -2.69
N GLY A 50 11.27 -7.20 -1.94
CA GLY A 50 11.20 -7.25 -0.48
C GLY A 50 9.78 -7.38 0.07
N VAL A 51 8.76 -7.50 -0.78
CA VAL A 51 7.36 -7.79 -0.42
C VAL A 51 7.00 -9.17 -0.94
N ARG A 52 6.29 -9.97 -0.15
CA ARG A 52 5.84 -11.27 -0.63
C ARG A 52 4.81 -11.10 -1.75
N ASP A 53 4.82 -12.03 -2.70
CA ASP A 53 3.95 -12.00 -3.87
C ASP A 53 2.46 -11.94 -3.48
N ASP A 54 2.05 -12.67 -2.44
CA ASP A 54 0.66 -12.66 -1.93
C ASP A 54 0.24 -11.27 -1.44
N VAL A 55 1.11 -10.61 -0.67
CA VAL A 55 0.90 -9.26 -0.13
C VAL A 55 0.93 -8.21 -1.24
N GLN A 56 1.93 -8.25 -2.14
CA GLN A 56 2.06 -7.29 -3.25
C GLN A 56 0.81 -7.32 -4.14
N ARG A 57 0.31 -8.53 -4.44
CA ARG A 57 -0.92 -8.67 -5.20
C ARG A 57 -2.13 -8.17 -4.45
N TRP A 58 -2.26 -8.48 -3.15
CA TRP A 58 -3.37 -7.96 -2.35
C TRP A 58 -3.40 -6.43 -2.36
N ILE A 59 -2.24 -5.78 -2.15
CA ILE A 59 -2.11 -4.31 -2.21
C ILE A 59 -2.57 -3.78 -3.57
N ALA A 60 -2.06 -4.36 -4.66
CA ALA A 60 -2.34 -3.90 -6.01
C ALA A 60 -3.82 -4.07 -6.41
N LEU A 61 -4.44 -5.20 -6.04
CA LEU A 61 -5.82 -5.53 -6.37
C LEU A 61 -6.84 -4.81 -5.48
N THR A 62 -6.49 -4.52 -4.22
CA THR A 62 -7.38 -3.85 -3.28
C THR A 62 -7.41 -2.34 -3.50
N TYR A 63 -6.28 -1.76 -3.92
CA TYR A 63 -6.12 -0.32 -4.12
C TYR A 63 -5.70 0.01 -5.57
N PRO A 64 -6.47 -0.40 -6.60
CA PRO A 64 -6.10 -0.21 -8.00
C PRO A 64 -6.07 1.28 -8.39
N ASN A 65 -6.90 2.10 -7.74
CA ASN A 65 -7.08 3.52 -8.02
C ASN A 65 -6.37 4.42 -6.99
N SER A 66 -5.34 3.90 -6.31
CA SER A 66 -4.52 4.72 -5.42
C SER A 66 -3.06 4.30 -5.46
N LYS A 67 -2.27 4.87 -6.38
CA LYS A 67 -0.81 4.62 -6.41
C LYS A 67 -0.15 5.02 -5.09
N LYS A 68 -0.63 6.11 -4.51
CA LYS A 68 -0.23 6.61 -3.18
C LYS A 68 -0.44 5.60 -2.06
N THR A 69 -1.64 5.03 -1.97
CA THR A 69 -1.94 4.02 -0.95
C THR A 69 -1.13 2.75 -1.17
N ARG A 70 -0.96 2.31 -2.42
CA ARG A 70 -0.09 1.16 -2.73
C ARG A 70 1.34 1.38 -2.26
N ALA A 71 1.91 2.56 -2.52
CA ALA A 71 3.28 2.87 -2.10
C ALA A 71 3.44 2.88 -0.56
N ALA A 72 2.48 3.43 0.17
CA ALA A 72 2.51 3.43 1.63
C ALA A 72 2.38 2.01 2.22
N LEU A 73 1.43 1.20 1.71
CA LEU A 73 1.27 -0.20 2.14
C LEU A 73 2.51 -1.04 1.79
N THR A 74 3.16 -0.77 0.65
CA THR A 74 4.39 -1.44 0.25
C THR A 74 5.54 -1.11 1.21
N GLN A 75 5.67 0.16 1.63
CA GLN A 75 6.65 0.58 2.63
C GLN A 75 6.45 -0.18 3.95
N ASP A 76 5.21 -0.28 4.42
CA ASP A 76 4.89 -0.97 5.67
C ASP A 76 5.05 -2.48 5.56
N ALA A 77 4.63 -3.08 4.44
CA ALA A 77 4.76 -4.51 4.20
C ALA A 77 6.22 -4.96 4.31
N LYS A 78 7.16 -4.19 3.76
CA LYS A 78 8.60 -4.44 3.91
C LYS A 78 9.01 -4.40 5.39
N ALA A 79 8.55 -3.41 6.14
CA ALA A 79 8.88 -3.26 7.56
C ALA A 79 8.32 -4.41 8.41
N ILE A 80 7.06 -4.78 8.23
CA ILE A 80 6.42 -5.88 8.97
C ILE A 80 7.05 -7.22 8.57
N GLN A 81 7.35 -7.46 7.29
CA GLN A 81 8.00 -8.70 6.89
C GLN A 81 9.39 -8.85 7.51
N GLN A 82 10.22 -7.79 7.51
CA GLN A 82 11.52 -7.81 8.18
C GLN A 82 11.37 -7.94 9.70
N TYR A 83 10.34 -7.32 10.30
CA TYR A 83 10.01 -7.49 11.71
C TYR A 83 9.83 -8.97 12.10
N LEU A 84 9.15 -9.75 11.25
CA LEU A 84 8.98 -11.19 11.48
C LEU A 84 10.29 -11.98 11.30
N LEU A 85 11.05 -11.68 10.24
CA LEU A 85 12.31 -12.38 9.93
C LEU A 85 13.39 -12.14 10.97
N ASP A 86 13.45 -10.92 11.51
CA ASP A 86 14.42 -10.53 12.53
C ASP A 86 13.91 -10.76 13.96
N SER A 87 12.79 -11.45 14.15
CA SER A 87 12.12 -11.62 15.46
C SER A 87 13.01 -12.15 16.60
N ALA A 88 14.12 -12.82 16.26
CA ALA A 88 15.11 -13.31 17.23
C ALA A 88 16.22 -12.29 17.60
N ASP A 89 16.33 -11.16 16.91
CA ASP A 89 17.34 -10.11 17.12
C ASP A 89 16.67 -8.81 17.63
N PRO A 90 16.74 -8.51 18.93
CA PRO A 90 16.05 -7.36 19.52
C PRO A 90 16.45 -6.00 18.93
N ILE A 91 17.67 -5.86 18.41
CA ILE A 91 18.14 -4.60 17.82
C ILE A 91 17.50 -4.42 16.45
N LYS A 92 17.54 -5.46 15.62
CA LYS A 92 16.90 -5.42 14.30
C LYS A 92 15.38 -5.32 14.40
N THR A 93 14.76 -6.07 15.31
CA THR A 93 13.32 -5.97 15.60
C THR A 93 12.93 -4.55 15.95
N PHE A 94 13.68 -3.89 16.85
CA PHE A 94 13.39 -2.49 17.20
C PHE A 94 13.58 -1.55 16.00
N ASN A 95 14.61 -1.74 15.18
CA ASN A 95 14.79 -0.94 13.96
C ASN A 95 13.63 -1.12 12.97
N ASN A 96 13.09 -2.34 12.85
CA ASN A 96 11.94 -2.63 12.00
C ASN A 96 10.66 -1.96 12.54
N VAL A 97 10.46 -1.92 13.86
CA VAL A 97 9.37 -1.14 14.49
C VAL A 97 9.49 0.35 14.17
N LEU A 98 10.70 0.92 14.14
CA LEU A 98 10.88 2.32 13.73
C LEU A 98 10.49 2.55 12.27
N GLN A 99 10.62 1.54 11.38
CA GLN A 99 10.16 1.65 10.00
C GLN A 99 8.64 1.46 9.88
N MET A 100 8.04 0.54 10.66
CA MET A 100 6.59 0.37 10.76
C MET A 100 5.92 1.68 11.22
N ASP A 101 6.46 2.29 12.28
CA ASP A 101 5.97 3.56 12.81
C ASP A 101 6.05 4.70 11.79
N LYS A 102 7.13 4.76 10.97
CA LYS A 102 7.18 5.69 9.83
C LYS A 102 6.07 5.43 8.81
N ALA A 103 5.79 4.17 8.51
CA ALA A 103 4.74 3.82 7.56
C ALA A 103 3.35 4.20 8.09
N ILE A 104 3.09 3.98 9.37
CA ILE A 104 1.87 4.41 10.06
C ILE A 104 1.73 5.94 10.02
N GLU A 105 2.79 6.68 10.31
CA GLU A 105 2.80 8.15 10.17
C GLU A 105 2.50 8.58 8.73
N CYS A 106 3.02 7.86 7.73
CA CYS A 106 2.69 8.08 6.33
C CYS A 106 1.19 7.86 6.06
N TYR A 107 0.56 6.81 6.60
CA TYR A 107 -0.88 6.61 6.50
C TYR A 107 -1.67 7.80 7.06
N PHE A 108 -1.30 8.29 8.24
CA PHE A 108 -1.92 9.47 8.84
C PHE A 108 -1.75 10.74 8.02
N TYR A 109 -0.73 10.81 7.17
CA TYR A 109 -0.56 11.91 6.23
C TYR A 109 -1.44 11.74 4.99
N ILE A 110 -1.45 10.56 4.37
CA ILE A 110 -2.11 10.35 3.07
C ILE A 110 -3.62 10.10 3.17
N ASP A 111 -4.08 9.48 4.25
CA ASP A 111 -5.47 9.13 4.50
C ASP A 111 -5.73 8.98 6.01
N PRO A 112 -5.83 10.09 6.76
CA PRO A 112 -6.01 10.06 8.21
C PRO A 112 -7.31 9.37 8.65
N ALA A 113 -8.34 9.35 7.80
CA ALA A 113 -9.61 8.72 8.11
C ALA A 113 -9.50 7.18 8.12
N ASN A 114 -8.66 6.62 7.24
CA ASN A 114 -8.50 5.17 7.10
C ASN A 114 -7.17 4.64 7.63
N ALA A 115 -6.30 5.47 8.21
CA ALA A 115 -4.94 5.07 8.61
C ALA A 115 -4.89 3.79 9.46
N TYR A 116 -5.77 3.67 10.46
CA TYR A 116 -5.88 2.45 11.28
C TYR A 116 -6.35 1.24 10.46
N SER A 117 -7.36 1.43 9.62
CA SER A 117 -7.89 0.37 8.75
C SER A 117 -6.82 -0.13 7.76
N LEU A 118 -5.98 0.77 7.21
CA LEU A 118 -4.86 0.38 6.33
C LEU A 118 -3.87 -0.53 7.07
N SER A 119 -3.45 -0.13 8.27
CA SER A 119 -2.53 -0.90 9.11
C SER A 119 -3.09 -2.29 9.43
N HIS A 120 -4.31 -2.36 9.97
CA HIS A 120 -4.91 -3.64 10.39
C HIS A 120 -5.24 -4.57 9.22
N ASN A 121 -5.68 -4.02 8.09
CA ASN A 121 -5.92 -4.84 6.90
C ASN A 121 -4.62 -5.43 6.37
N LEU A 122 -3.54 -4.66 6.35
CA LEU A 122 -2.23 -5.16 5.93
C LEU A 122 -1.71 -6.24 6.89
N GLU A 123 -1.77 -6.00 8.20
CA GLU A 123 -1.39 -6.99 9.22
C GLU A 123 -2.15 -8.30 9.06
N ALA A 124 -3.46 -8.25 8.80
CA ALA A 124 -4.28 -9.44 8.62
C ALA A 124 -3.84 -10.30 7.42
N ILE A 125 -3.39 -9.65 6.35
CA ILE A 125 -2.85 -10.35 5.17
C ILE A 125 -1.43 -10.85 5.44
N ILE A 126 -0.64 -10.11 6.22
CA ILE A 126 0.73 -10.51 6.51
C ILE A 126 0.80 -11.67 7.52
N LEU A 127 -0.11 -11.73 8.49
CA LEU A 127 -0.14 -12.69 9.60
C LEU A 127 -1.13 -13.85 9.34
N ASP A 128 -1.20 -14.32 8.10
CA ASP A 128 -2.13 -15.34 7.61
C ASP A 128 -1.77 -16.78 7.98
N THR A 129 -0.60 -17.02 8.60
CA THR A 129 -0.17 -18.36 9.04
C THR A 129 0.23 -18.39 10.51
N SER A 130 0.13 -19.58 11.12
CA SER A 130 0.56 -19.76 12.52
C SER A 130 2.06 -19.56 12.74
N ILE A 131 2.90 -19.73 11.70
CA ILE A 131 4.34 -19.48 11.78
C ILE A 131 4.59 -17.97 11.91
N ARG A 132 3.89 -17.16 11.10
CA ARG A 132 4.00 -15.69 11.11
C ARG A 132 3.46 -15.07 12.39
N VAL A 133 2.32 -15.57 12.90
CA VAL A 133 1.77 -15.14 14.20
C VAL A 133 2.70 -15.50 15.37
N ARG A 134 3.38 -16.66 15.34
CA ARG A 134 4.36 -16.99 16.38
C ARG A 134 5.58 -16.08 16.32
N ALA A 135 6.08 -15.78 15.11
CA ALA A 135 7.19 -14.86 14.94
C ALA A 135 6.85 -13.43 15.41
N SER A 136 5.62 -12.96 15.19
CA SER A 136 5.19 -11.66 15.71
C SER A 136 5.19 -11.63 17.24
N PHE A 137 4.68 -12.68 17.90
CA PHE A 137 4.75 -12.76 19.37
C PHE A 137 6.18 -12.82 19.91
N GLN A 138 7.09 -13.50 19.21
CA GLN A 138 8.50 -13.52 19.58
C GLN A 138 9.13 -12.12 19.45
N ALA A 139 8.85 -11.43 18.36
CA ALA A 139 9.31 -10.07 18.13
C ALA A 139 8.75 -9.11 19.19
N ASP A 140 7.45 -9.18 19.49
CA ASP A 140 6.78 -8.34 20.49
C ASP A 140 7.42 -8.50 21.88
N HIS A 141 7.74 -9.74 22.25
CA HIS A 141 8.39 -10.05 23.53
C HIS A 141 9.72 -9.28 23.69
N SER A 142 10.51 -9.19 22.62
CA SER A 142 11.81 -8.52 22.60
C SER A 142 11.74 -6.98 22.75
N LEU A 143 10.54 -6.41 22.61
CA LEU A 143 10.30 -4.97 22.65
C LEU A 143 9.84 -4.46 24.02
N SER A 144 9.67 -5.33 25.00
CA SER A 144 9.17 -4.98 26.33
C SER A 144 9.94 -3.79 26.93
N GLY A 145 9.23 -2.70 27.24
CA GLY A 145 9.80 -1.49 27.84
C GLY A 145 10.49 -0.52 26.86
N LYS A 146 10.48 -0.79 25.55
CA LYS A 146 10.99 0.14 24.53
C LYS A 146 9.93 1.19 24.18
N MET A 147 10.39 2.40 23.85
CA MET A 147 9.54 3.49 23.39
C MET A 147 9.91 3.88 21.96
N VAL A 148 8.91 4.12 21.14
CA VAL A 148 9.07 4.67 19.79
C VAL A 148 8.93 6.19 19.87
N PRO A 149 9.92 6.97 19.38
CA PRO A 149 9.83 8.42 19.42
C PRO A 149 8.80 8.92 18.40
N SER A 150 7.89 9.80 18.82
CA SER A 150 6.97 10.48 17.91
C SER A 150 7.72 11.49 17.04
N ARG A 151 7.42 11.53 15.73
CA ARG A 151 8.02 12.51 14.80
C ARG A 151 7.07 13.69 14.58
N GLN A 152 7.66 14.88 14.48
CA GLN A 152 6.90 16.12 14.29
C GLN A 152 6.34 16.25 12.86
N ASN A 153 7.03 15.67 11.86
CA ASN A 153 6.65 15.80 10.45
C ASN A 153 6.31 14.46 9.82
N LYS A 154 5.02 14.11 9.84
CA LYS A 154 4.49 12.84 9.29
C LYS A 154 4.72 12.69 7.79
N LYS A 155 4.75 13.79 7.02
CA LYS A 155 5.02 13.74 5.57
C LYS A 155 6.38 13.10 5.27
N GLN A 156 7.39 13.45 6.06
CA GLN A 156 8.77 12.95 5.88
C GLN A 156 8.91 11.46 6.23
N SER A 157 7.88 10.86 6.82
CA SER A 157 7.86 9.44 7.14
C SER A 157 7.45 8.57 5.94
N CYS A 158 6.91 9.15 4.87
CA CYS A 158 6.72 8.48 3.60
C CYS A 158 8.06 8.31 2.85
N ALA A 159 8.32 7.12 2.30
CA ALA A 159 9.50 6.82 1.48
C ALA A 159 9.40 7.36 0.03
N PHE A 160 8.33 8.08 -0.27
CA PHE A 160 8.00 8.70 -1.55
C PHE A 160 7.46 10.10 -1.29
N ASP A 161 7.31 10.93 -2.32
CA ASP A 161 6.65 12.23 -2.17
C ASP A 161 5.12 12.07 -2.30
N PRO A 162 4.38 12.14 -1.18
CA PRO A 162 2.93 11.91 -1.17
C PRO A 162 2.12 13.04 -1.84
N ASP A 163 2.72 14.20 -2.10
CA ASP A 163 2.00 15.34 -2.66
C ASP A 163 1.91 15.28 -4.19
N VAL A 164 2.87 14.60 -4.83
CA VAL A 164 2.93 14.45 -6.29
C VAL A 164 2.49 13.07 -6.78
N MET A 165 2.44 12.08 -5.88
CA MET A 165 1.98 10.73 -6.25
C MET A 165 0.45 10.71 -6.44
N PRO A 166 -0.06 10.18 -7.56
CA PRO A 166 -1.48 10.16 -7.83
C PRO A 166 -2.22 9.16 -6.93
N ASN A 167 -3.52 9.40 -6.76
CA ASN A 167 -4.45 8.34 -6.39
C ASN A 167 -4.92 7.69 -7.69
#